data_AF-V6F1V0-F1
#
_entry.id   AF-V6F1V0-F1
#
_cell.length_a   1.000
_cell.length_b   1.000
_cell.length_c   1.000
_cell.angle_alpha   90.00
_cell.angle_beta   90.00
_cell.angle_gamma   90.00
#
_symmetry.space_group_name_H-M   'P 1'
#
loop_
_entity.id
_entity.type
_entity.pdbx_description
1 polymer ?
#
loop_
_entity_poly.entity_id
_entity_poly.type
_entity_poly.pdbx_seq_one_letter_code
_entity_poly.pdbx_strand_id
1 'polypeptide(L)'
;MGSVGSISKNNGAMSERRRYTRYAGDGLMVWVDGRIYPAIDVSLGGVRLSGVQPVKRGAVVSLKLIPCHGEVMMLGLAAIAQGQVLAVGPSGTRLAFVSPRYSLAKTVVRHTRTQHLDGVFSQPVG
;
A
#
# COMPACT_ATOMS: atom_id res chain seq x y z
N MET A 1 24.19 8.65 -52.96
CA MET A 1 22.97 7.92 -52.55
C MET A 1 23.10 7.62 -51.07
N GLY A 2 22.45 8.43 -50.22
CA GLY A 2 22.48 8.26 -48.77
C GLY A 2 21.47 7.21 -48.34
N SER A 3 21.86 6.35 -47.41
CA SER A 3 20.93 5.51 -46.65
C SER A 3 20.97 5.96 -45.21
N VAL A 4 19.86 6.55 -44.79
CA VAL A 4 19.62 7.16 -43.48
C VAL A 4 19.41 6.05 -42.46
N GLY A 5 20.09 6.18 -41.32
CA GLY A 5 20.07 5.20 -40.24
C GLY A 5 18.68 4.91 -39.69
N SER A 6 18.43 3.63 -39.42
CA SER A 6 17.34 3.20 -38.56
C SER A 6 17.74 3.45 -37.10
N ILE A 7 17.43 4.64 -36.59
CA ILE A 7 17.39 4.90 -35.14
C ILE A 7 16.20 4.10 -34.61
N SER A 8 16.51 2.95 -34.01
CA SER A 8 15.55 2.19 -33.20
C SER A 8 15.11 3.09 -32.05
N LYS A 9 13.86 3.58 -32.14
CA LYS A 9 13.17 4.21 -31.02
C LYS A 9 12.86 3.11 -30.00
N ASN A 10 13.84 2.77 -29.17
CA ASN A 10 13.56 2.17 -27.88
C ASN A 10 12.80 3.20 -27.06
N ASN A 11 11.47 3.20 -27.22
CA ASN A 11 10.57 3.83 -26.28
C ASN A 11 10.92 3.24 -24.92
N GLY A 12 11.55 4.07 -24.09
CA GLY A 12 11.81 3.77 -22.69
C GLY A 12 10.49 3.44 -22.01
N ALA A 13 10.13 2.16 -22.00
CA ALA A 13 9.43 1.55 -20.88
C ALA A 13 10.42 1.60 -19.71
N MET A 14 10.65 2.81 -19.22
CA MET A 14 11.25 3.07 -17.93
C MET A 14 10.21 2.52 -16.96
N SER A 15 10.26 1.21 -16.73
CA SER A 15 9.51 0.53 -15.70
C SER A 15 9.80 1.33 -14.44
N GLU A 16 8.81 2.13 -14.01
CA GLU A 16 8.93 2.96 -12.83
C GLU A 16 9.18 1.98 -11.68
N ARG A 17 10.46 1.81 -11.36
CA ARG A 17 10.93 0.75 -10.48
C ARG A 17 10.34 1.08 -9.12
N ARG A 18 9.32 0.32 -8.73
CA ARG A 18 8.62 0.53 -7.47
C ARG A 18 9.67 0.59 -6.35
N ARG A 19 9.67 1.69 -5.58
CA ARG A 19 10.69 1.93 -4.54
C ARG A 19 10.59 0.95 -3.38
N TYR A 20 9.43 0.32 -3.18
CA TYR A 20 9.16 -0.57 -2.05
C TYR A 20 8.39 -1.82 -2.48
N THR A 21 8.82 -2.98 -1.98
CA THR A 21 8.10 -4.25 -2.08
C THR A 21 6.75 -4.17 -1.37
N ARG A 22 5.72 -4.77 -1.97
CA ARG A 22 4.38 -4.90 -1.39
C ARG A 22 4.19 -6.27 -0.78
N TYR A 23 3.48 -6.32 0.32
CA TYR A 23 3.14 -7.52 1.06
C TYR A 23 1.63 -7.61 1.24
N ALA A 24 1.11 -8.82 1.44
CA ALA A 24 -0.29 -9.04 1.70
C ALA A 24 -0.79 -8.25 2.93
N GLY A 25 -2.01 -7.74 2.82
CA GLY A 25 -2.65 -6.93 3.85
C GLY A 25 -3.38 -7.74 4.92
N ASP A 26 -3.40 -9.07 4.82
CA ASP A 26 -4.11 -9.95 5.78
C ASP A 26 -3.69 -9.67 7.22
N GLY A 27 -4.65 -9.48 8.12
CA GLY A 27 -4.38 -9.08 9.50
C GLY A 27 -4.08 -7.58 9.68
N LEU A 28 -4.32 -6.74 8.66
CA LEU A 28 -4.21 -5.29 8.77
C LEU A 28 -5.53 -4.61 8.39
N MET A 29 -6.06 -3.83 9.33
CA MET A 29 -7.23 -2.98 9.13
C MET A 29 -6.80 -1.52 9.04
N VAL A 30 -7.51 -0.72 8.24
CA VAL A 30 -7.21 0.71 8.09
C VAL A 30 -8.46 1.52 8.31
N TRP A 31 -8.40 2.39 9.32
CA TRP A 31 -9.41 3.40 9.55
C TRP A 31 -9.17 4.59 8.61
N VAL A 32 -10.17 4.93 7.80
CA VAL A 32 -10.26 6.13 6.96
C VAL A 32 -11.59 6.83 7.23
N ASP A 33 -11.57 8.10 7.63
CA ASP A 33 -12.76 8.97 7.78
C ASP A 33 -13.97 8.30 8.46
N GLY A 34 -13.76 7.73 9.66
CA GLY A 34 -14.85 7.12 10.44
C GLY A 34 -15.19 5.66 10.08
N ARG A 35 -14.54 5.07 9.07
CA ARG A 35 -14.80 3.69 8.63
C ARG A 35 -13.54 2.85 8.60
N ILE A 36 -13.68 1.55 8.84
CA ILE A 36 -12.57 0.59 8.84
C ILE A 36 -12.67 -0.27 7.58
N TYR A 37 -11.54 -0.41 6.88
CA TYR A 37 -11.41 -1.21 5.67
C TYR A 37 -10.26 -2.21 5.81
N PRO A 38 -10.45 -3.47 5.40
CA PRO A 38 -9.34 -4.40 5.24
C PRO A 38 -8.30 -3.87 4.26
N ALA A 39 -7.02 -4.06 4.59
CA ALA A 39 -5.94 -3.88 3.64
C ALA A 39 -5.85 -5.09 2.70
N ILE A 40 -5.75 -4.83 1.40
CA ILE A 40 -5.43 -5.83 0.39
C ILE A 40 -3.93 -6.07 0.37
N ASP A 41 -3.15 -4.99 0.37
CA ASP A 41 -1.69 -5.04 0.42
C ASP A 41 -1.11 -3.75 1.00
N VAL A 42 0.13 -3.83 1.48
CA VAL A 42 0.84 -2.72 2.13
C VAL A 42 2.33 -2.72 1.77
N SER A 43 2.92 -1.53 1.73
CA SER A 43 4.37 -1.31 1.69
C SER A 43 4.75 -0.12 2.55
N LEU A 44 6.05 0.17 2.67
CA LEU A 44 6.51 1.40 3.32
C LEU A 44 6.05 2.68 2.60
N GLY A 45 5.66 2.57 1.32
CA GLY A 45 5.21 3.71 0.51
C GLY A 45 3.70 3.91 0.50
N GLY A 46 2.89 2.94 0.95
CA GLY A 46 1.44 3.07 0.89
C GLY A 46 0.67 1.79 1.18
N VAL A 47 -0.65 1.87 1.01
CA VAL A 47 -1.58 0.76 1.27
C VAL A 47 -2.67 0.73 0.20
N ARG A 48 -3.13 -0.47 -0.16
CA ARG A 48 -4.34 -0.66 -0.94
C ARG A 48 -5.42 -1.26 -0.04
N LEU A 49 -6.62 -0.69 -0.10
CA LEU A 49 -7.74 -1.04 0.75
C LEU A 49 -8.87 -1.65 -0.08
N SER A 50 -9.57 -2.62 0.50
CA SER A 50 -10.75 -3.23 -0.13
C SER A 50 -11.94 -2.26 -0.13
N GLY A 51 -12.80 -2.40 -1.14
CA GLY A 51 -14.03 -1.64 -1.26
C GLY A 51 -13.88 -0.26 -1.91
N VAL A 52 -15.02 0.33 -2.24
CA VAL A 52 -15.12 1.69 -2.78
C VAL A 52 -15.24 2.66 -1.62
N GLN A 53 -14.24 3.50 -1.45
CA GLN A 53 -14.25 4.54 -0.42
C GLN A 53 -14.91 5.81 -0.98
N PRO A 54 -15.66 6.58 -0.16
CA PRO A 54 -16.23 7.86 -0.55
C PRO A 54 -15.15 8.97 -0.61
N VAL A 55 -13.93 8.63 -1.05
CA VAL A 55 -12.78 9.54 -1.13
C VAL A 55 -12.45 9.82 -2.59
N LYS A 56 -12.01 11.04 -2.88
CA LYS A 56 -11.64 11.45 -4.25
C LYS A 56 -10.16 11.23 -4.49
N ARG A 57 -9.79 10.88 -5.73
CA ARG A 57 -8.39 10.88 -6.17
C ARG A 57 -7.75 12.25 -5.91
N GLY A 58 -6.51 12.24 -5.42
CA GLY A 58 -5.75 13.43 -5.06
C GLY A 58 -6.00 13.93 -3.64
N ALA A 59 -7.08 13.51 -2.98
CA ALA A 59 -7.36 13.89 -1.59
C ALA A 59 -6.30 13.35 -0.64
N VAL A 60 -5.98 14.12 0.40
CA VAL A 60 -5.15 13.67 1.52
C VAL A 60 -6.07 13.37 2.70
N VAL A 61 -6.02 12.14 3.19
CA VAL A 61 -6.87 11.65 4.28
C VAL A 61 -6.03 11.20 5.45
N SER A 62 -6.61 11.27 6.66
CA SER A 62 -5.99 10.72 7.85
C SER A 62 -6.25 9.22 7.92
N LEU A 63 -5.20 8.45 8.21
CA LEU A 63 -5.22 7.00 8.28
C LEU A 63 -4.80 6.54 9.66
N LYS A 64 -5.43 5.46 10.13
CA LYS A 64 -4.92 4.66 11.25
C LYS A 64 -4.81 3.20 10.81
N LEU A 65 -3.58 2.70 10.74
CA LEU A 65 -3.27 1.31 10.46
C LEU A 65 -3.33 0.52 11.77
N ILE A 66 -4.16 -0.51 11.81
CA ILE A 66 -4.47 -1.29 13.00
C ILE A 66 -4.13 -2.76 12.72
N PRO A 67 -3.06 -3.30 13.33
CA PRO A 67 -2.78 -4.73 13.28
C PRO A 67 -3.90 -5.53 13.93
N CYS A 68 -4.18 -6.70 13.39
CA CYS A 68 -5.14 -7.66 13.94
C CYS A 68 -4.42 -8.96 14.30
N HIS A 69 -4.91 -9.64 15.34
CA HIS A 69 -4.48 -10.97 15.71
C HIS A 69 -5.71 -11.87 15.81
N GLY A 70 -5.91 -12.73 14.80
CA GLY A 70 -7.21 -13.35 14.56
C GLY A 70 -8.28 -12.28 14.36
N GLU A 71 -9.39 -12.40 15.10
CA GLU A 71 -10.53 -11.48 15.05
C GLU A 71 -10.36 -10.21 15.91
N VAL A 72 -9.23 -10.06 16.61
CA VAL A 72 -9.01 -8.97 17.57
C VAL A 72 -8.21 -7.83 16.94
N MET A 73 -8.75 -6.62 16.97
CA MET A 73 -8.06 -5.39 16.56
C MET A 73 -7.15 -4.85 17.67
N MET A 74 -5.87 -4.72 17.39
CA MET A 74 -4.86 -4.26 18.36
C MET A 74 -4.75 -2.73 18.37
N LEU A 75 -5.79 -2.04 18.83
CA LEU A 75 -5.87 -0.57 18.80
C LEU A 75 -4.68 0.15 19.47
N GLY A 76 -4.11 -0.43 20.53
CA GLY A 76 -2.92 0.11 21.20
C GLY A 76 -1.62 0.02 20.39
N LEU A 77 -1.61 -0.76 19.31
CA LEU A 77 -0.49 -0.89 18.37
C LEU A 77 -0.71 -0.12 17.07
N ALA A 78 -1.77 0.69 17.00
CA ALA A 78 -2.14 1.37 15.77
C ALA A 78 -1.16 2.50 15.41
N ALA A 79 -0.85 2.61 14.12
CA ALA A 79 -0.02 3.69 13.59
C ALA A 79 -0.86 4.72 12.85
N ILE A 80 -0.64 5.99 13.17
CA ILE A 80 -1.29 7.12 12.49
C ILE A 80 -0.43 7.55 11.31
N ALA A 81 -1.07 7.80 10.17
CA ALA A 81 -0.44 8.31 8.96
C ALA A 81 -1.38 9.30 8.24
N GLN A 82 -0.83 10.01 7.27
CA GLN A 82 -1.61 10.66 6.23
C GLN A 82 -1.41 9.90 4.93
N GLY A 83 -2.46 9.81 4.11
CA GLY A 83 -2.42 9.13 2.82
C GLY A 83 -2.99 9.98 1.72
N GLN A 84 -2.28 10.10 0.60
CA GLN A 84 -2.82 10.67 -0.63
C GLN A 84 -3.49 9.58 -1.46
N VAL A 85 -4.75 9.79 -1.85
CA VAL A 85 -5.51 8.86 -2.69
C VAL A 85 -4.97 8.90 -4.11
N LEU A 86 -4.36 7.81 -4.57
CA LEU A 86 -3.79 7.70 -5.91
C LEU A 86 -4.79 7.18 -6.94
N ALA A 87 -5.66 6.25 -6.53
CA ALA A 87 -6.66 5.62 -7.38
C ALA A 87 -7.84 5.08 -6.56
N VAL A 88 -9.03 5.08 -7.14
CA VAL A 88 -10.26 4.51 -6.59
C VAL A 88 -10.91 3.68 -7.69
N GLY A 89 -11.32 2.45 -7.41
CA GLY A 89 -12.00 1.60 -8.40
C GLY A 89 -12.42 0.25 -7.84
N PRO A 90 -12.91 -0.66 -8.71
CA PRO A 90 -13.41 -1.98 -8.30
C PRO A 90 -12.34 -2.84 -7.59
N SER A 91 -11.07 -2.67 -7.97
CA SER A 91 -9.93 -3.36 -7.34
C SER A 91 -9.47 -2.74 -6.01
N GLY A 92 -10.26 -1.81 -5.46
CA GLY A 92 -9.98 -1.12 -4.20
C GLY A 92 -9.44 0.29 -4.36
N THR A 93 -9.14 0.91 -3.21
CA THR A 93 -8.60 2.28 -3.12
C THR A 93 -7.10 2.22 -2.82
N ARG A 94 -6.27 2.91 -3.60
CA ARG A 94 -4.81 2.98 -3.43
C ARG A 94 -4.43 4.30 -2.79
N LEU A 95 -3.67 4.23 -1.70
CA LEU A 95 -3.14 5.39 -1.01
C LEU A 95 -1.62 5.33 -0.91
N ALA A 96 -0.95 6.46 -1.13
CA ALA A 96 0.46 6.63 -0.81
C ALA A 96 0.60 7.37 0.52
N PHE A 97 1.51 6.91 1.38
CA PHE A 97 1.76 7.59 2.65
C PHE A 97 2.46 8.92 2.43
N VAL A 98 1.92 9.97 3.05
CA VAL A 98 2.52 11.30 3.07
C VAL A 98 3.42 11.38 4.29
N SER A 99 4.71 11.60 4.05
CA SER A 99 5.74 11.76 5.10
C SER A 99 5.67 10.66 6.19
N PRO A 100 5.88 9.38 5.81
CA PRO A 100 5.70 8.24 6.71
C PRO A 100 6.58 8.38 7.97
N ARG A 101 5.95 8.35 9.15
CA ARG A 101 6.64 8.39 10.44
C ARG A 101 7.26 7.03 10.78
N TYR A 102 8.25 7.03 11.67
CA TYR A 102 8.90 5.81 12.15
C TYR A 102 7.90 4.78 12.73
N SER A 103 6.87 5.23 13.44
CA SER A 103 5.82 4.35 13.99
C SER A 103 5.06 3.57 12.92
N LEU A 104 4.79 4.22 11.78
CA LEU A 104 4.18 3.58 10.61
C LEU A 104 5.11 2.55 10.01
N ALA A 105 6.37 2.92 9.76
CA ALA A 105 7.37 2.02 9.21
C ALA A 105 7.55 0.77 10.11
N LYS A 106 7.62 0.96 11.43
CA LYS A 106 7.71 -0.12 12.42
C LYS A 106 6.48 -1.04 12.36
N THR A 107 5.29 -0.48 12.21
CA THR A 107 4.04 -1.25 12.10
C THR A 107 4.03 -2.09 10.83
N VAL A 108 4.36 -1.48 9.69
CA VAL A 108 4.46 -2.19 8.41
C VAL A 108 5.52 -3.29 8.48
N VAL A 109 6.74 -3.00 8.95
CA VAL A 109 7.81 -4.00 9.06
C VAL A 109 7.45 -5.14 10.01
N ARG A 110 6.80 -4.84 11.14
CA ARG A 110 6.35 -5.87 12.09
C ARG A 110 5.28 -6.75 11.45
N HIS A 111 4.29 -6.14 10.79
CA HIS A 111 3.25 -6.83 10.06
C HIS A 111 3.82 -7.80 9.02
N THR A 112 4.73 -7.31 8.19
CA THR A 112 5.36 -8.12 7.14
C THR A 112 6.20 -9.25 7.74
N ARG A 113 6.88 -9.01 8.87
CA ARG A 113 7.67 -10.04 9.56
C ARG A 113 6.77 -11.13 10.15
N THR A 114 5.66 -10.77 10.77
CA THR A 114 4.68 -11.74 11.30
C THR A 114 4.13 -12.61 10.17
N GLN A 115 3.74 -12.01 9.05
CA GLN A 115 3.31 -12.74 7.85
C GLN A 115 4.38 -13.70 7.29
N HIS A 116 5.65 -13.30 7.32
CA HIS A 116 6.75 -14.17 6.89
C HIS A 116 7.00 -15.36 7.83
N LEU A 117 6.80 -15.17 9.15
CA LEU A 117 7.01 -16.22 10.14
C LEU A 117 5.83 -17.20 10.23
N ASP A 118 4.60 -16.72 9.99
CA ASP A 118 3.37 -17.51 10.07
C ASP A 118 3.02 -18.25 8.75
N GLY A 119 3.85 -18.12 7.72
CA GLY A 119 4.17 -19.24 6.83
C GLY A 119 3.09 -19.80 5.89
N VAL A 120 1.98 -19.09 5.62
CA VAL A 120 0.99 -19.56 4.61
C VAL A 120 0.83 -18.60 3.41
N PHE A 121 1.20 -17.32 3.51
CA PHE A 121 0.93 -16.30 2.47
C PHE A 121 2.15 -15.44 2.05
N SER A 122 3.36 -15.98 2.24
CA SER A 122 4.65 -15.29 2.12
C SER A 122 5.11 -14.96 0.68
N GLN A 123 4.24 -14.46 -0.20
CA GLN A 123 4.64 -14.07 -1.56
C GLN A 123 4.49 -12.55 -1.76
N PRO A 124 5.49 -11.88 -2.34
CA PRO A 124 5.34 -10.50 -2.78
C PRO A 124 4.19 -10.41 -3.79
N VAL A 125 3.27 -9.47 -3.59
CA VAL A 125 2.14 -9.27 -4.49
C VAL A 125 2.65 -8.52 -5.74
N GLY A 126 2.50 -9.14 -6.92
CA GLY A 126 2.90 -8.59 -8.24
C GLY A 126 2.20 -7.29 -8.61
#